data_AF-H1HPP0-F1
#
_entry.id   AF-H1HPP0-F1
#
_cell.length_a   1.000
_cell.length_b   1.000
_cell.length_c   1.000
_cell.angle_alpha   90.00
_cell.angle_beta   90.00
_cell.angle_gamma   90.00
#
_symmetry.space_group_name_H-M   'P 1'
#
loop_
_entity.id
_entity.type
_entity.pdbx_description
1 polymer ?
#
loop_
_entity_poly.entity_id
_entity_poly.type
_entity_poly.pdbx_seq_one_letter_code
_entity_poly.pdbx_strand_id
1 'polypeptide(L)'
;MNNEIAPVLDILEELKQECKAISKAQEELRTTLAEQLSCPRADNIKTQEAVQIHLSKETQAKIKEHQLFVLEALSESSKKLDPKFETLQDLISQQQKPVGYKNYSLFASVQLAERMLLLLVCGLVMVSCWFFGMGANKLQTASDYDLRYRYLRMQGKAKTVDFTHLDSIFITHRNPKAIQQIQQKVVDYEQALQRQAELLLQQDKIKQEQRKLKKHLKK
;
A
#
# COMPACT_ATOMS: atom_id res chain seq x y z
N MET A 1 26.21 10.08 14.44
CA MET A 1 26.35 9.74 13.00
C MET A 1 26.84 10.98 12.25
N ASN A 2 27.93 11.62 12.74
CA ASN A 2 28.36 12.96 12.30
C ASN A 2 29.83 12.99 11.81
N ASN A 3 30.53 11.84 11.77
CA ASN A 3 31.97 11.80 11.47
C ASN A 3 32.31 11.80 9.97
N GLU A 4 31.34 11.60 9.07
CA GLU A 4 31.61 11.47 7.63
C GLU A 4 31.48 12.79 6.84
N ILE A 5 30.84 13.81 7.41
CA ILE A 5 30.64 15.13 6.77
C ILE A 5 31.81 16.09 7.07
N ALA A 6 32.52 15.85 8.17
CA ALA A 6 33.68 16.64 8.60
C ALA A 6 34.78 16.80 7.52
N PRO A 7 35.24 15.73 6.82
CA PRO A 7 36.30 15.88 5.82
C PRO A 7 35.86 16.64 4.55
N VAL A 8 34.59 16.49 4.15
CA VAL A 8 34.05 17.21 2.97
C VAL A 8 33.94 18.71 3.26
N LEU A 9 33.51 19.06 4.47
CA LEU A 9 33.39 20.45 4.89
C LEU A 9 34.75 21.14 5.00
N ASP A 10 35.77 20.41 5.49
CA ASP A 10 37.13 20.92 5.64
C ASP A 10 37.77 21.22 4.28
N ILE A 11 37.67 20.31 3.31
CA ILE A 11 38.17 20.52 1.93
C ILE A 11 37.42 21.67 1.24
N LEU A 12 36.12 21.83 1.47
CA LEU A 12 35.33 22.92 0.91
C LEU A 12 35.73 24.29 1.52
N GLU A 13 35.98 24.34 2.82
CA GLU A 13 36.46 25.54 3.50
C GLU A 13 37.87 25.91 3.01
N GLU A 14 38.76 24.93 2.80
CA GLU A 14 40.10 25.13 2.27
C GLU A 14 40.05 25.68 0.82
N LEU A 15 39.22 25.09 -0.06
CA LEU A 15 39.03 25.59 -1.43
C LEU A 15 38.47 27.01 -1.46
N LYS A 16 37.52 27.32 -0.57
CA LYS A 16 36.97 28.67 -0.42
C LYS A 16 38.04 29.67 0.00
N GLN A 17 38.95 29.28 0.90
CA GLN A 17 40.07 30.12 1.31
C GLN A 17 41.09 30.34 0.18
N GLU A 18 41.43 29.29 -0.58
CA GLU A 18 42.34 29.42 -1.73
C GLU A 18 41.74 30.30 -2.84
N CYS A 19 40.45 30.12 -3.19
CA CYS A 19 39.74 31.00 -4.13
C CYS A 19 39.73 32.47 -3.68
N LYS A 20 39.58 32.71 -2.37
CA LYS A 20 39.66 34.07 -1.79
C LYS A 20 41.07 34.66 -1.91
N ALA A 21 42.12 33.86 -1.68
CA ALA A 21 43.51 34.29 -1.83
C ALA A 21 43.82 34.64 -3.29
N ILE A 22 43.34 33.83 -4.25
CA ILE A 22 43.50 34.07 -5.69
C ILE A 22 42.79 35.38 -6.10
N SER A 23 41.54 35.59 -5.64
CA SER A 23 40.81 36.83 -5.91
C SER A 23 41.54 38.06 -5.40
N LYS A 24 42.17 37.96 -4.21
CA LYS A 24 42.94 39.05 -3.62
C LYS A 24 44.24 39.33 -4.41
N ALA A 25 44.97 38.29 -4.81
CA ALA A 25 46.15 38.45 -5.65
C ALA A 25 45.79 39.07 -7.02
N GLN A 26 44.63 38.72 -7.58
CA GLN A 26 44.13 39.34 -8.81
C GLN A 26 43.79 40.83 -8.62
N GLU A 27 43.23 41.22 -7.47
CA GLU A 27 43.00 42.63 -7.14
C GLU A 27 44.32 43.39 -6.96
N GLU A 28 45.33 42.82 -6.29
CA GLU A 28 46.65 43.43 -6.12
C GLU A 28 47.40 43.59 -7.47
N LEU A 29 47.25 42.65 -8.40
CA LEU A 29 47.76 42.80 -9.76
C LEU A 29 47.03 43.90 -10.54
N ARG A 30 45.73 44.09 -10.31
CA ARG A 30 44.96 45.18 -10.92
C ARG A 30 45.32 46.55 -10.35
N THR A 31 45.59 46.65 -9.05
CA THR A 31 45.99 47.92 -8.43
C THR A 31 47.40 48.33 -8.82
N THR A 32 48.36 47.39 -8.82
CA THR A 32 49.73 47.66 -9.29
C THR A 32 49.78 48.07 -10.77
N LEU A 33 48.89 47.51 -11.60
CA LEU A 33 48.69 47.93 -12.99
C LEU A 33 48.14 49.36 -13.09
N ALA A 34 47.11 49.69 -12.31
CA ALA A 34 46.53 51.04 -12.30
C ALA A 34 47.56 52.10 -11.87
N GLU A 35 48.47 51.72 -10.97
CA GLU A 35 49.56 52.58 -10.51
C GLU A 35 50.66 52.75 -11.57
N GLN A 36 51.06 51.68 -12.28
CA GLN A 36 51.98 51.72 -13.43
C GLN A 36 51.46 52.60 -14.58
N LEU A 37 50.14 52.61 -14.79
CA LEU A 37 49.46 53.44 -15.80
C LEU A 37 49.34 54.93 -15.42
N SER A 38 49.66 55.30 -14.17
CA SER A 38 49.41 56.64 -13.62
C SER A 38 50.61 57.60 -13.62
N CYS A 39 51.82 57.17 -14.01
CA CYS A 39 52.95 58.11 -14.14
C CYS A 39 52.78 59.03 -15.36
N PRO A 40 52.66 60.37 -15.20
CA PRO A 40 52.49 61.27 -16.32
C PRO A 40 53.86 61.70 -16.87
N ARG A 41 54.11 61.56 -18.18
CA ARG A 41 55.21 62.27 -18.83
C ARG A 41 54.67 63.53 -19.48
N ALA A 42 55.00 64.65 -18.85
CA ALA A 42 54.61 66.00 -19.22
C ALA A 42 55.25 66.47 -20.54
N ASP A 43 54.49 67.34 -21.21
CA ASP A 43 54.87 68.40 -22.15
C ASP A 43 55.60 68.04 -23.46
N ASN A 44 54.88 68.09 -24.58
CA ASN A 44 54.90 69.25 -25.50
C ASN A 44 54.20 68.94 -26.83
N ILE A 45 53.43 69.93 -27.29
CA ILE A 45 52.57 69.90 -28.48
C ILE A 45 53.42 70.07 -29.74
N LYS A 46 53.20 69.16 -30.72
CA LYS A 46 53.66 69.11 -32.14
C LYS A 46 54.74 68.06 -32.48
N THR A 47 54.47 66.78 -32.25
CA THR A 47 54.86 65.64 -33.12
C THR A 47 54.03 64.42 -32.70
N GLN A 48 52.70 64.49 -32.83
CA GLN A 48 51.81 63.63 -32.04
C GLN A 48 51.32 62.36 -32.76
N GLU A 49 51.33 62.28 -34.08
CA GLU A 49 50.71 61.13 -34.77
C GLU A 49 51.62 59.88 -34.86
N ALA A 50 52.93 60.04 -35.11
CA ALA A 50 53.85 58.90 -35.20
C ALA A 50 54.21 58.31 -33.82
N VAL A 51 54.36 59.14 -32.80
CA VAL A 51 54.66 58.72 -31.41
C VAL A 51 53.45 58.08 -30.74
N GLN A 52 52.23 58.57 -31.03
CA GLN A 52 51.00 58.01 -30.47
C GLN A 52 50.68 56.62 -31.04
N ILE A 53 50.99 56.35 -32.32
CA ILE A 53 50.85 55.01 -32.91
C ILE A 53 51.88 54.03 -32.31
N HIS A 54 53.12 54.48 -32.06
CA HIS A 54 54.15 53.62 -31.44
C HIS A 54 53.84 53.34 -29.97
N LEU A 55 53.40 54.35 -29.21
CA LEU A 55 52.94 54.21 -27.84
C LEU A 55 51.67 53.32 -27.76
N SER A 56 50.75 53.45 -28.72
CA SER A 56 49.55 52.60 -28.84
C SER A 56 49.89 51.13 -29.13
N LYS A 57 50.89 50.87 -29.98
CA LYS A 57 51.37 49.50 -30.24
C LYS A 57 52.13 48.90 -29.05
N GLU A 58 52.95 49.69 -28.37
CA GLU A 58 53.70 49.25 -27.18
C GLU A 58 52.76 48.97 -25.99
N THR A 59 51.78 49.84 -25.76
CA THR A 59 50.73 49.61 -24.75
C THR A 59 49.88 48.39 -25.09
N GLN A 60 49.52 48.18 -26.35
CA GLN A 60 48.81 46.98 -26.78
C GLN A 60 49.64 45.70 -26.60
N ALA A 61 50.95 45.75 -26.84
CA ALA A 61 51.86 44.63 -26.60
C ALA A 61 51.95 44.30 -25.11
N LYS A 62 52.11 45.31 -24.24
CA LYS A 62 52.12 45.12 -22.77
C LYS A 62 50.78 44.58 -22.24
N ILE A 63 49.65 45.06 -22.77
CA ILE A 63 48.32 44.53 -22.43
C ILE A 63 48.23 43.04 -22.82
N LYS A 64 48.74 42.65 -23.98
CA LYS A 64 48.73 41.25 -24.42
C LYS A 64 49.64 40.37 -23.57
N GLU A 65 50.84 40.84 -23.21
CA GLU A 65 51.74 40.12 -22.31
C GLU A 65 51.12 39.93 -20.92
N HIS A 66 50.42 40.93 -20.39
CA HIS A 66 49.72 40.81 -19.12
C HIS A 66 48.50 39.90 -19.20
N GLN A 67 47.76 39.89 -20.32
CA GLN A 67 46.72 38.90 -20.54
C GLN A 67 47.29 37.49 -20.56
N LEU A 68 48.45 37.30 -21.19
CA LEU A 68 49.15 36.02 -21.21
C LEU A 68 49.57 35.59 -19.79
N PHE A 69 50.11 36.51 -18.99
CA PHE A 69 50.52 36.25 -17.61
C PHE A 69 49.34 35.91 -16.69
N VAL A 70 48.22 36.63 -16.81
CA VAL A 70 46.99 36.33 -16.06
C VAL A 70 46.43 34.98 -16.46
N LEU A 71 46.48 34.64 -17.76
CA LEU A 71 46.03 33.34 -18.25
C LEU A 71 46.91 32.21 -17.73
N GLU A 72 48.23 32.42 -17.68
CA GLU A 72 49.20 31.45 -17.14
C GLU A 72 48.98 31.24 -15.63
N ALA A 73 48.83 32.33 -14.86
CA ALA A 73 48.55 32.26 -13.42
C ALA A 73 47.20 31.57 -13.11
N LEU A 74 46.18 31.82 -13.95
CA LEU A 74 44.91 31.11 -13.84
C LEU A 74 45.05 29.62 -14.23
N SER A 75 45.87 29.29 -15.22
CA SER A 75 46.15 27.92 -15.61
C SER A 75 46.88 27.15 -14.50
N GLU A 76 47.88 27.77 -13.87
CA GLU A 76 48.61 27.17 -12.76
C GLU A 76 47.71 26.94 -11.54
N SER A 77 46.83 27.90 -11.24
CA SER A 77 45.83 27.76 -10.19
C SER A 77 44.80 26.65 -10.50
N SER A 78 44.30 26.58 -11.73
CA SER A 78 43.40 25.51 -12.19
C SER A 78 44.04 24.14 -11.99
N LYS A 79 45.30 23.95 -12.39
CA LYS A 79 46.03 22.68 -12.21
C LYS A 79 46.15 22.27 -10.74
N LYS A 80 46.21 23.22 -9.81
CA LYS A 80 46.26 22.95 -8.35
C LYS A 80 44.88 22.57 -7.79
N LEU A 81 43.82 23.12 -8.37
CA LEU A 81 42.44 22.89 -7.94
C LEU A 81 41.83 21.61 -8.51
N ASP A 82 42.22 21.22 -9.73
CA ASP A 82 41.75 20.01 -10.42
C ASP A 82 41.81 18.72 -9.56
N PRO A 83 42.94 18.37 -8.90
CA PRO A 83 42.99 17.16 -8.07
C PRO A 83 42.11 17.26 -6.83
N LYS A 84 41.90 18.46 -6.27
CA LYS A 84 41.00 18.65 -5.12
C LYS A 84 39.54 18.48 -5.53
N PHE A 85 39.15 18.99 -6.70
CA PHE A 85 37.82 18.75 -7.27
C PHE A 85 37.59 17.26 -7.55
N GLU A 86 38.60 16.55 -8.04
CA GLU A 86 38.52 15.10 -8.24
C GLU A 86 38.32 14.34 -6.93
N THR A 87 39.07 14.69 -5.86
CA THR A 87 38.87 14.09 -4.53
C THR A 87 37.50 14.41 -3.93
N LEU A 88 36.99 15.63 -4.13
CA LEU A 88 35.63 15.97 -3.72
C LEU A 88 34.58 15.20 -4.53
N GLN A 89 34.80 15.05 -5.83
CA GLN A 89 33.89 14.29 -6.68
C GLN A 89 33.88 12.81 -6.30
N ASP A 90 35.02 12.24 -5.92
CA ASP A 90 35.13 10.87 -5.43
C ASP A 90 34.43 10.70 -4.07
N LEU A 91 34.64 11.62 -3.12
CA LEU A 91 33.94 11.65 -1.82
C LEU A 91 32.43 11.84 -1.97
N ILE A 92 32.00 12.73 -2.88
CA ILE A 92 30.59 12.92 -3.23
C ILE A 92 30.06 11.64 -3.87
N SER A 93 30.77 10.99 -4.77
CA SER A 93 30.33 9.72 -5.36
C SER A 93 30.19 8.60 -4.32
N GLN A 94 31.05 8.60 -3.29
CA GLN A 94 31.03 7.67 -2.18
C GLN A 94 29.85 7.92 -1.22
N GLN A 95 29.55 9.20 -0.94
CA GLN A 95 28.37 9.67 -0.18
C GLN A 95 27.05 9.51 -0.98
N GLN A 96 27.10 9.68 -2.29
CA GLN A 96 25.99 9.63 -3.23
C GLN A 96 25.74 8.22 -3.76
N LYS A 97 26.48 7.20 -3.27
CA LYS A 97 26.01 5.81 -3.30
C LYS A 97 24.58 5.82 -2.78
N PRO A 98 23.63 5.27 -3.55
CA PRO A 98 22.23 5.61 -3.36
C PRO A 98 21.87 5.30 -1.91
N VAL A 99 21.24 6.27 -1.25
CA VAL A 99 20.39 6.07 -0.07
C VAL A 99 19.16 5.23 -0.51
N GLY A 100 19.45 4.07 -1.08
CA GLY A 100 18.56 3.15 -1.78
C GLY A 100 18.72 1.74 -1.23
N TYR A 101 19.16 1.62 0.02
CA TYR A 101 19.28 0.34 0.73
C TYR A 101 18.56 0.40 2.08
N LYS A 102 17.30 0.84 2.06
CA LYS A 102 16.34 0.70 3.18
C LYS A 102 14.88 0.64 2.70
N ASN A 103 14.58 1.25 1.54
CA ASN A 103 13.20 1.32 1.04
C ASN A 103 12.79 0.08 0.22
N TYR A 104 13.73 -0.61 -0.44
CA TYR A 104 13.41 -1.84 -1.18
C TYR A 104 13.03 -2.99 -0.24
N SER A 105 13.66 -3.09 0.94
CA SER A 105 13.31 -4.08 1.97
C SER A 105 11.96 -3.78 2.61
N LEU A 106 11.63 -2.50 2.86
CA LEU A 106 10.31 -2.13 3.40
C LEU A 106 9.21 -2.38 2.39
N PHE A 107 9.41 -1.99 1.13
CA PHE A 107 8.44 -2.27 0.06
C PHE A 107 8.25 -3.78 -0.18
N ALA A 108 9.33 -4.56 -0.18
CA ALA A 108 9.27 -6.03 -0.28
C ALA A 108 8.55 -6.66 0.92
N SER A 109 8.78 -6.16 2.13
CA SER A 109 8.11 -6.64 3.34
C SER A 109 6.60 -6.31 3.35
N VAL A 110 6.22 -5.13 2.86
CA VAL A 110 4.81 -4.72 2.70
C VAL A 110 4.12 -5.59 1.65
N GLN A 111 4.76 -5.83 0.50
CA GLN A 111 4.20 -6.68 -0.54
C GLN A 111 4.11 -8.16 -0.12
N LEU A 112 5.04 -8.64 0.71
CA LEU A 112 4.99 -9.97 1.32
C LEU A 112 3.85 -10.06 2.36
N ALA A 113 3.70 -9.03 3.21
CA ALA A 113 2.65 -8.96 4.21
C ALA A 113 1.26 -8.90 3.57
N GLU A 114 1.10 -8.15 2.47
CA GLU A 114 -0.12 -8.09 1.68
C GLU A 114 -0.49 -9.47 1.10
N ARG A 115 0.48 -10.18 0.50
CA ARG A 115 0.26 -11.56 0.01
C ARG A 115 -0.11 -12.53 1.13
N MET A 116 0.51 -12.41 2.30
CA MET A 116 0.17 -13.23 3.47
C MET A 116 -1.22 -12.91 4.00
N LEU A 117 -1.61 -11.63 4.04
CA LEU A 117 -2.95 -11.21 4.46
C LEU A 117 -4.02 -11.68 3.46
N LEU A 118 -3.76 -11.59 2.16
CA LEU A 118 -4.65 -12.12 1.12
C LEU A 118 -4.81 -13.64 1.22
N LEU A 119 -3.72 -14.39 1.44
CA LEU A 119 -3.77 -15.83 1.69
C LEU A 119 -4.55 -16.18 2.95
N LEU A 120 -4.36 -15.41 4.03
CA LEU A 120 -5.09 -15.60 5.28
C LEU A 120 -6.59 -15.36 5.10
N VAL A 121 -6.98 -14.24 4.47
CA VAL A 121 -8.38 -13.92 4.19
C VAL A 121 -9.00 -14.96 3.26
N CYS A 122 -8.31 -15.33 2.18
CA CYS A 122 -8.77 -16.35 1.25
C CYS A 122 -8.95 -17.70 1.95
N GLY A 123 -8.00 -18.09 2.81
CA GLY A 123 -8.09 -19.30 3.63
C GLY A 123 -9.28 -19.29 4.59
N LEU A 124 -9.52 -18.17 5.28
CA LEU A 124 -10.69 -17.99 6.15
C LEU A 124 -12.01 -18.11 5.39
N VAL A 125 -12.10 -17.55 4.17
CA VAL A 125 -13.29 -17.70 3.31
C VAL A 125 -13.51 -19.16 2.91
N MET A 126 -12.46 -19.89 2.55
CA MET A 126 -12.58 -21.31 2.18
C MET A 126 -12.98 -22.19 3.36
N VAL A 127 -12.41 -21.96 4.55
CA VAL A 127 -12.75 -22.70 5.78
C VAL A 127 -14.19 -22.41 6.21
N SER A 128 -14.62 -21.15 6.15
CA SER A 128 -16.01 -20.78 6.46
C SER A 128 -17.00 -21.36 5.45
N CYS A 129 -16.68 -21.34 4.15
CA CYS A 129 -17.49 -21.98 3.11
C CYS A 129 -17.60 -23.50 3.34
N TRP A 130 -16.49 -24.17 3.66
CA TRP A 130 -16.48 -25.60 3.98
C TRP A 130 -17.31 -25.92 5.23
N PHE A 131 -17.15 -25.14 6.29
CA PHE A 131 -17.91 -25.30 7.53
C PHE A 131 -19.41 -25.15 7.30
N PHE A 132 -19.82 -24.14 6.52
CA PHE A 132 -21.23 -23.91 6.21
C PHE A 132 -21.79 -24.99 5.26
N GLY A 133 -21.04 -25.40 4.24
CA GLY A 133 -21.44 -26.46 3.32
C GLY A 133 -21.62 -27.82 4.03
N MET A 134 -20.68 -28.21 4.88
CA MET A 134 -20.79 -29.45 5.65
C MET A 134 -21.87 -29.35 6.76
N GLY A 135 -22.04 -28.18 7.37
CA GLY A 135 -23.07 -27.92 8.38
C GLY A 135 -24.49 -27.98 7.81
N ALA A 136 -24.72 -27.39 6.64
CA ALA A 136 -26.00 -27.41 5.94
C ALA A 136 -26.45 -28.84 5.62
N ASN A 137 -25.52 -29.68 5.16
CA ASN A 137 -25.80 -31.09 4.87
C ASN A 137 -26.24 -31.86 6.12
N LYS A 138 -25.63 -31.60 7.29
CA LYS A 138 -26.00 -32.25 8.56
C LYS A 138 -27.37 -31.81 9.06
N LEU A 139 -27.66 -30.51 9.02
CA LEU A 139 -28.96 -29.95 9.40
C LEU A 139 -30.08 -30.50 8.51
N GLN A 140 -29.83 -30.56 7.20
CA GLN A 140 -30.80 -31.07 6.25
C GLN A 140 -31.03 -32.57 6.42
N THR A 141 -29.99 -33.33 6.76
CA THR A 141 -30.13 -34.77 7.08
C THR A 141 -31.00 -34.96 8.33
N ALA A 142 -30.82 -34.14 9.37
CA ALA A 142 -31.64 -34.20 10.59
C ALA A 142 -33.11 -33.86 10.32
N SER A 143 -33.40 -32.81 9.53
CA SER A 143 -34.77 -32.49 9.15
C SER A 143 -35.42 -33.58 8.30
N ASP A 144 -34.64 -34.21 7.43
CA ASP A 144 -35.12 -35.29 6.57
C ASP A 144 -35.51 -36.52 7.40
N TYR A 145 -34.75 -36.87 8.46
CA TYR A 145 -35.13 -37.96 9.38
C TYR A 145 -36.40 -37.66 10.18
N ASP A 146 -36.52 -36.44 10.70
CA ASP A 146 -37.70 -36.02 11.46
C ASP A 146 -38.97 -36.04 10.59
N LEU A 147 -38.88 -35.56 9.35
CA LEU A 147 -40.00 -35.59 8.41
C LEU A 147 -40.43 -37.02 8.04
N ARG A 148 -39.46 -37.92 7.82
CA ARG A 148 -39.76 -39.34 7.57
C ARG A 148 -40.47 -39.97 8.76
N TYR A 149 -40.01 -39.70 9.98
CA TYR A 149 -40.63 -40.23 11.18
C TYR A 149 -42.09 -39.77 11.33
N ARG A 150 -42.34 -38.46 11.17
CA ARG A 150 -43.71 -37.90 11.24
C ARG A 150 -44.63 -38.47 10.16
N TYR A 151 -44.13 -38.63 8.93
CA TYR A 151 -44.89 -39.22 7.85
C TYR A 151 -45.22 -40.70 8.08
N LEU A 152 -44.27 -41.48 8.58
CA LEU A 152 -44.51 -42.88 8.95
C LEU A 152 -45.55 -43.00 10.08
N ARG A 153 -45.48 -42.09 11.07
CA ARG A 153 -46.46 -42.01 12.15
C ARG A 153 -47.86 -41.69 11.62
N MET A 154 -47.97 -40.78 10.65
CA MET A 154 -49.23 -40.48 9.96
C MET A 154 -49.80 -41.70 9.23
N GLN A 155 -48.96 -42.49 8.54
CA GLN A 155 -49.43 -43.66 7.78
C GLN A 155 -49.96 -44.79 8.68
N GLY A 156 -49.54 -44.87 9.95
CA GLY A 156 -50.06 -45.81 10.94
C GLY A 156 -49.76 -47.29 10.69
N LYS A 157 -49.20 -47.66 9.54
CA LYS A 157 -48.74 -49.01 9.19
C LYS A 157 -47.42 -48.91 8.41
N ALA A 158 -46.33 -49.29 9.04
CA ALA A 158 -45.01 -49.23 8.43
C ALA A 158 -44.79 -50.48 7.56
N LYS A 159 -45.21 -50.44 6.28
CA LYS A 159 -44.87 -51.52 5.35
C LYS A 159 -43.43 -51.34 4.87
N THR A 160 -42.70 -52.44 4.74
CA THR A 160 -41.31 -52.46 4.26
C THR A 160 -41.16 -51.78 2.89
N VAL A 161 -42.18 -51.88 2.03
CA VAL A 161 -42.23 -51.26 0.70
C VAL A 161 -42.33 -49.72 0.77
N ASP A 162 -43.02 -49.19 1.79
CA ASP A 162 -43.16 -47.75 1.99
C ASP A 162 -41.83 -47.14 2.49
N PHE A 163 -41.06 -47.91 3.28
CA PHE A 163 -39.70 -47.52 3.68
C PHE A 163 -38.76 -47.43 2.50
N THR A 164 -38.72 -48.44 1.61
CA THR A 164 -37.80 -48.42 0.46
C THR A 164 -38.12 -47.27 -0.49
N HIS A 165 -39.41 -46.94 -0.65
CA HIS A 165 -39.83 -45.81 -1.47
C HIS A 165 -39.47 -44.45 -0.84
N LEU A 166 -39.68 -44.29 0.47
CA LEU A 166 -39.24 -43.11 1.21
C LEU A 166 -37.72 -42.95 1.18
N ASP A 167 -36.97 -44.04 1.38
CA ASP A 167 -35.51 -43.98 1.38
C ASP A 167 -34.96 -43.59 0.00
N SER A 168 -35.61 -44.06 -1.08
CA SER A 168 -35.29 -43.59 -2.43
C SER A 168 -35.56 -42.09 -2.61
N ILE A 169 -36.69 -41.56 -2.12
CA ILE A 169 -37.05 -40.13 -2.29
C ILE A 169 -36.09 -39.18 -1.54
N PHE A 170 -35.52 -39.63 -0.43
CA PHE A 170 -34.70 -38.76 0.44
C PHE A 170 -33.19 -39.05 0.36
N ILE A 171 -32.76 -40.29 0.09
CA ILE A 171 -31.34 -40.69 0.04
C ILE A 171 -30.89 -40.93 -1.40
N THR A 172 -31.51 -41.88 -2.12
CA THR A 172 -30.98 -42.39 -3.40
C THR A 172 -31.24 -41.46 -4.58
N HIS A 173 -32.49 -40.99 -4.72
CA HIS A 173 -32.96 -40.11 -5.79
C HIS A 173 -33.72 -38.93 -5.18
N ARG A 174 -32.94 -38.01 -4.60
CA ARG A 174 -33.51 -36.88 -3.87
C ARG A 174 -34.44 -36.05 -4.75
N ASN A 175 -35.74 -36.07 -4.45
CA ASN A 175 -36.75 -35.34 -5.20
C ASN A 175 -37.40 -34.25 -4.33
N PRO A 176 -37.03 -32.97 -4.49
CA PRO A 176 -37.52 -31.89 -3.63
C PRO A 176 -39.04 -31.69 -3.74
N LYS A 177 -39.64 -31.93 -4.92
CA LYS A 177 -41.09 -31.83 -5.11
C LYS A 177 -41.83 -32.90 -4.31
N ALA A 178 -41.32 -34.13 -4.29
CA ALA A 178 -41.92 -35.22 -3.52
C ALA A 178 -41.77 -34.99 -2.00
N ILE A 179 -40.61 -34.49 -1.56
CA ILE A 179 -40.38 -34.13 -0.15
C ILE A 179 -41.36 -33.03 0.30
N GLN A 180 -41.58 -32.01 -0.53
CA GLN A 180 -42.53 -30.93 -0.24
C GLN A 180 -43.98 -31.46 -0.13
N GLN A 181 -44.38 -32.38 -1.01
CA GLN A 181 -45.69 -33.03 -0.92
C GLN A 181 -45.85 -33.87 0.36
N ILE A 182 -44.81 -34.57 0.78
CA ILE A 182 -44.79 -35.33 2.04
C ILE A 182 -44.95 -34.37 3.22
N GLN A 183 -44.20 -33.27 3.24
CA GLN A 183 -44.31 -32.24 4.26
C GLN A 183 -45.72 -31.66 4.36
N GLN A 184 -46.34 -31.32 3.22
CA GLN A 184 -47.68 -30.77 3.21
C GLN A 184 -48.72 -31.77 3.76
N LYS A 185 -48.63 -33.05 3.37
CA LYS A 185 -49.50 -34.11 3.91
C LYS A 185 -49.38 -34.27 5.43
N VAL A 186 -48.15 -34.22 5.95
CA VAL A 186 -47.89 -34.30 7.39
C VAL A 186 -48.51 -33.11 8.11
N VAL A 187 -48.29 -31.89 7.60
CA VAL A 187 -48.83 -30.66 8.21
C VAL A 187 -50.36 -30.67 8.20
N ASP A 188 -50.98 -31.05 7.09
CA ASP A 188 -52.44 -31.12 6.97
C ASP A 188 -53.04 -32.14 7.94
N TYR A 189 -52.37 -33.29 8.12
CA TYR A 189 -52.75 -34.33 9.07
C TYR A 189 -52.62 -33.87 10.53
N GLU A 190 -51.49 -33.27 10.90
CA GLU A 190 -51.25 -32.74 12.25
C GLU A 190 -52.28 -31.65 12.60
N GLN A 191 -52.60 -30.79 11.64
CA GLN A 191 -53.62 -29.76 11.82
C GLN A 191 -55.03 -30.35 11.95
N ALA A 192 -55.37 -31.38 11.17
CA ALA A 192 -56.65 -32.08 11.30
C ALA A 192 -56.77 -32.76 12.68
N LEU A 193 -55.70 -33.39 13.15
CA LEU A 193 -55.64 -34.02 14.46
C LEU A 193 -55.82 -33.00 15.59
N GLN A 194 -55.19 -31.82 15.48
CA GLN A 194 -55.36 -30.74 16.44
C GLN A 194 -56.82 -30.25 16.49
N ARG A 195 -57.45 -29.99 15.34
CA ARG A 195 -58.87 -29.60 15.29
C ARG A 195 -59.78 -30.65 15.92
N GLN A 196 -59.48 -31.93 15.69
CA GLN A 196 -60.24 -33.03 16.29
C GLN A 196 -60.12 -33.03 17.83
N ALA A 197 -58.92 -32.80 18.37
CA ALA A 197 -58.71 -32.69 19.81
C ALA A 197 -59.45 -31.50 20.41
N GLU A 198 -59.46 -30.34 19.74
CA GLU A 198 -60.20 -29.14 20.16
C GLU A 198 -61.72 -29.39 20.19
N LEU A 199 -62.26 -30.03 19.15
CA LEU A 199 -63.67 -30.39 19.08
C LEU A 199 -64.07 -31.37 20.20
N LEU A 200 -63.20 -32.34 20.50
CA LEU A 200 -63.44 -33.30 21.58
C LEU A 200 -63.48 -32.60 22.95
N LEU A 201 -62.57 -31.67 23.19
CA LEU A 201 -62.58 -30.84 24.41
C LEU A 201 -63.84 -29.97 24.51
N GLN A 202 -64.30 -29.39 23.40
CA GLN A 202 -65.55 -28.63 23.39
C GLN A 202 -66.76 -29.53 23.69
N GLN A 203 -66.80 -30.73 23.11
CA GLN A 203 -67.87 -31.70 23.36
C GLN A 203 -67.94 -32.09 24.83
N ASP A 204 -66.80 -32.32 25.48
CA ASP A 204 -66.74 -32.66 26.91
C ASP A 204 -67.19 -31.51 27.80
N LYS A 205 -66.81 -30.27 27.47
CA LYS A 205 -67.32 -29.06 28.16
C LYS A 205 -68.85 -28.96 28.06
N ILE A 206 -69.41 -29.14 26.86
CA ILE A 206 -70.87 -29.09 26.65
C ILE A 206 -71.56 -30.21 27.45
N LYS A 207 -71.04 -31.43 27.43
CA LYS A 207 -71.58 -32.54 28.25
C LYS A 207 -71.54 -32.23 29.73
N GLN A 208 -70.47 -31.60 30.22
CA GLN A 208 -70.35 -31.21 31.62
C GLN A 208 -71.38 -30.14 32.00
N GLU A 209 -71.56 -29.11 31.16
CA GLU A 209 -72.59 -28.07 31.37
C GLU A 209 -74.00 -28.65 31.34
N GLN A 210 -74.32 -29.55 30.39
CA GLN A 210 -75.61 -30.25 30.37
C GLN A 210 -75.87 -31.05 31.66
N ARG A 211 -74.85 -31.70 32.22
CA ARG A 211 -74.97 -32.42 33.51
C ARG A 211 -75.24 -31.46 34.66
N LYS A 212 -74.62 -30.27 34.68
CA LYS A 212 -74.88 -29.24 35.70
C LYS A 212 -76.32 -28.72 35.58
N LEU A 213 -76.74 -28.32 34.38
CA LEU A 213 -78.12 -27.85 34.11
C LEU A 213 -79.18 -28.88 34.53
N LYS A 214 -78.99 -30.17 34.19
CA LYS A 214 -79.90 -31.25 34.62
C LYS A 214 -79.98 -31.44 36.13
N LYS A 215 -78.90 -31.14 36.88
CA LYS A 215 -78.92 -31.17 38.36
C LYS A 215 -79.70 -29.99 38.92
N HIS A 216 -79.56 -28.80 38.34
CA HIS A 216 -80.30 -27.61 38.77
C HIS A 216 -81.80 -27.71 38.48
N LEU A 217 -82.21 -28.33 37.36
CA LEU A 217 -83.61 -28.52 36.99
C LEU A 217 -84.36 -29.61 37.79
N LYS A 218 -83.63 -30.47 38.53
CA LYS A 218 -84.21 -31.52 39.38
C LYS A 218 -84.37 -31.09 40.85
N LYS A 219 -84.04 -29.83 41.16
CA LYS A 219 -84.16 -29.21 42.47
C LYS A 219 -85.38 -28.29 42.46
#